data_AF-A0A2I0HQJ5-F1
#
_entry.id   AF-A0A2I0HQJ5-F1
#
_cell.length_a   1.000
_cell.length_b   1.000
_cell.length_c   1.000
_cell.angle_alpha   90.00
_cell.angle_beta   90.00
_cell.angle_gamma   90.00
#
_symmetry.space_group_name_H-M   'P 1'
#
loop_
_entity.id
_entity.type
_entity.pdbx_description
1 polymer ?
#
loop_
_entity_poly.entity_id
_entity_poly.type
_entity_poly.pdbx_seq_one_letter_code
_entity_poly.pdbx_strand_id
1 'polypeptide(L)'
;MERREKERLVKPRALGNIRLTGELFKQRMITEIIMRRIVQVLLGHDDKVCPAEENVEAICQLFNTIGKQLDESSRFRVIHDKNFDRLKELTSNPQLPPRLRFMVQDVLDLRSNHWVPRREEVG
;
A
#
# COMPACT_ATOMS: atom_id res chain seq x y z
N MET A 1 10.81 23.17 15.97
CA MET A 1 11.82 22.14 15.67
C MET A 1 11.39 20.78 16.23
N GLU A 2 10.97 20.71 17.50
CA GLU A 2 10.48 19.48 18.18
C GLU A 2 9.27 18.77 17.56
N ARG A 3 8.31 19.50 16.95
CA ARG A 3 7.16 18.87 16.24
C ARG A 3 7.58 18.01 15.06
N ARG A 4 8.57 18.47 14.28
CA ARG A 4 9.12 17.73 13.13
C ARG A 4 9.91 16.49 13.57
N GLU A 5 10.58 16.55 14.71
CA GLU A 5 11.28 15.38 15.29
C GLU A 5 10.33 14.35 15.86
N LYS A 6 9.27 14.77 16.56
CA LYS A 6 8.20 13.85 17.02
C LYS A 6 7.50 13.18 15.84
N GLU A 7 7.18 13.92 14.78
CA GLU A 7 6.68 13.33 13.53
C GLU A 7 7.68 12.32 12.95
N ARG A 8 8.98 12.66 12.87
CA ARG A 8 10.04 11.74 12.40
C ARG A 8 10.18 10.45 13.21
N LEU A 9 9.80 10.42 14.49
CA LEU A 9 9.85 9.22 15.34
C LEU A 9 8.56 8.39 15.32
N VAL A 10 7.41 9.02 15.03
CA VAL A 10 6.12 8.33 14.82
C VAL A 10 6.11 7.62 13.46
N LYS A 11 6.78 8.21 12.45
CA LYS A 11 6.82 7.75 11.06
C LYS A 11 7.36 6.31 10.84
N PRO A 12 8.50 5.90 11.44
CA PRO A 12 8.98 4.51 11.34
C PRO A 12 8.08 3.51 12.06
N ARG A 13 7.44 3.92 13.16
CA ARG A 13 6.51 3.06 13.91
C ARG A 13 5.24 2.77 13.12
N ALA A 14 4.73 3.75 12.38
CA ALA A 14 3.57 3.55 11.50
C ALA A 14 3.86 2.51 10.41
N LEU A 15 5.02 2.59 9.73
CA LEU A 15 5.43 1.59 8.73
C LEU A 15 5.60 0.18 9.33
N GLY A 16 6.25 0.07 10.50
CA GLY A 16 6.36 -1.19 11.23
C GLY A 16 5.00 -1.79 11.58
N ASN A 17 4.04 -0.95 11.99
CA ASN A 17 2.67 -1.36 12.27
C ASN A 17 1.93 -1.84 11.02
N ILE A 18 2.15 -1.23 9.85
CA ILE A 18 1.54 -1.68 8.59
C ILE A 18 2.08 -3.04 8.16
N ARG A 19 3.39 -3.27 8.27
CA ARG A 19 3.98 -4.61 8.02
C ARG A 19 3.37 -5.66 8.94
N LEU A 20 3.34 -5.40 10.24
CA LEU A 20 2.72 -6.30 11.21
C LEU A 20 1.24 -6.54 10.90
N THR A 21 0.50 -5.52 10.48
CA THR A 21 -0.91 -5.65 10.07
C THR A 21 -1.04 -6.60 8.88
N GLY A 22 -0.17 -6.48 7.87
CA GLY A 22 -0.12 -7.42 6.74
C GLY A 22 0.12 -8.86 7.20
N GLU A 23 1.07 -9.07 8.12
CA GLU A 23 1.34 -10.39 8.69
C GLU A 23 0.13 -10.96 9.47
N LEU A 24 -0.52 -10.14 10.31
CA LEU A 24 -1.71 -10.53 11.06
C LEU A 24 -2.92 -10.84 10.14
N PHE A 25 -3.04 -10.13 9.02
CA PHE A 25 -4.06 -10.42 8.01
C PHE A 25 -3.83 -11.78 7.34
N LYS A 26 -2.58 -12.14 7.02
CA LYS A 26 -2.25 -13.49 6.52
C LYS A 26 -2.67 -14.59 7.49
N GLN A 27 -2.53 -14.33 8.79
CA GLN A 27 -2.96 -15.24 9.87
C GLN A 27 -4.48 -15.20 10.15
N ARG A 28 -5.26 -14.46 9.35
CA ARG A 28 -6.71 -14.25 9.52
C ARG A 28 -7.09 -13.64 10.87
N MET A 29 -6.16 -12.94 11.53
CA MET A 29 -6.39 -12.25 12.79
C MET A 29 -6.98 -10.84 12.59
N ILE A 30 -6.86 -10.31 11.37
CA ILE A 30 -7.45 -9.03 10.96
C ILE A 30 -8.49 -9.31 9.89
N THR A 31 -9.66 -8.71 10.03
CA THR A 31 -10.75 -8.86 9.06
C THR A 31 -10.53 -7.97 7.84
N GLU A 32 -11.13 -8.36 6.72
CA GLU A 32 -11.08 -7.60 5.46
C GLU A 32 -11.65 -6.18 5.60
N ILE A 33 -12.59 -5.97 6.53
CA ILE A 33 -13.15 -4.64 6.85
C ILE A 33 -12.08 -3.71 7.43
N ILE A 34 -11.28 -4.21 8.38
CA ILE A 34 -10.20 -3.43 8.98
C ILE A 34 -9.12 -3.16 7.94
N MET A 35 -8.76 -4.17 7.13
CA MET A 35 -7.76 -4.01 6.09
C MET A 35 -8.16 -2.93 5.07
N ARG A 36 -9.42 -2.91 4.65
CA ARG A 36 -9.93 -1.86 3.76
C ARG A 36 -9.76 -0.47 4.36
N ARG A 37 -10.11 -0.29 5.64
CA ARG A 37 -9.96 1.02 6.31
C ARG A 37 -8.50 1.47 6.32
N ILE A 38 -7.57 0.55 6.54
CA ILE A 38 -6.14 0.84 6.51
C ILE A 38 -5.72 1.31 5.12
N VAL A 39 -6.10 0.58 4.06
CA VAL A 39 -5.81 0.97 2.67
C VAL A 39 -6.39 2.36 2.35
N GLN A 40 -7.62 2.65 2.77
CA GLN A 40 -8.26 3.96 2.57
C GLN A 40 -7.52 5.08 3.32
N VAL A 41 -7.06 4.84 4.54
CA VAL A 41 -6.28 5.82 5.30
C VAL A 41 -4.95 6.11 4.62
N LEU A 42 -4.29 5.09 4.05
CA LEU A 42 -3.00 5.25 3.36
C LEU A 42 -3.14 6.01 2.03
N LEU A 43 -4.16 5.70 1.21
CA LEU A 43 -4.41 6.41 -0.05
C LEU A 43 -4.99 7.81 0.12
N GLY A 44 -5.52 8.11 1.31
CA GLY A 44 -6.21 9.37 1.57
C GLY A 44 -7.68 9.35 1.14
N HIS A 45 -8.43 10.34 1.61
CA HIS A 45 -9.86 10.47 1.31
C HIS A 45 -10.14 11.36 0.08
N ASP A 46 -9.14 12.09 -0.40
CA ASP A 46 -9.24 13.00 -1.54
C ASP A 46 -8.25 12.58 -2.63
N ASP A 47 -8.80 12.12 -3.75
CA ASP A 47 -8.03 11.67 -4.91
C ASP A 47 -7.27 12.84 -5.59
N LYS A 48 -7.49 14.09 -5.22
CA LYS A 48 -6.72 15.22 -5.76
C LYS A 48 -5.43 15.48 -4.99
N VAL A 49 -5.32 14.97 -3.76
CA VAL A 49 -4.17 15.22 -2.89
C VAL A 49 -3.18 14.07 -3.02
N CYS A 50 -1.91 14.39 -3.29
CA CYS A 50 -0.85 13.38 -3.26
C CYS A 50 -0.68 12.85 -1.82
N PRO A 51 -0.76 11.53 -1.59
CA PRO A 51 -0.47 10.95 -0.28
C PRO A 51 0.96 11.25 0.15
N ALA A 52 1.20 11.21 1.45
CA ALA A 52 2.56 11.28 1.98
C ALA A 52 3.42 10.13 1.45
N GLU A 53 4.70 10.40 1.16
CA GLU A 53 5.65 9.41 0.62
C GLU A 53 5.68 8.10 1.43
N GLU A 54 5.67 8.23 2.75
CA GLU A 54 5.60 7.11 3.70
C GLU A 54 4.34 6.26 3.55
N ASN A 55 3.19 6.87 3.24
CA ASN A 55 1.96 6.13 3.01
C ASN A 55 2.00 5.37 1.69
N VAL A 56 2.61 5.96 0.66
CA VAL A 56 2.81 5.30 -0.64
C VAL A 56 3.76 4.10 -0.49
N GLU A 57 4.83 4.24 0.27
CA GLU A 57 5.72 3.13 0.59
C GLU A 57 5.00 2.05 1.40
N ALA A 58 4.24 2.43 2.42
CA ALA A 58 3.48 1.53 3.27
C ALA A 58 2.48 0.68 2.47
N ILE A 59 1.71 1.32 1.59
CA ILE A 59 0.68 0.62 0.80
C ILE A 59 1.31 -0.31 -0.24
N CYS A 60 2.42 0.08 -0.85
CA CYS A 60 3.13 -0.80 -1.79
C CYS A 60 3.68 -2.04 -1.08
N GLN A 61 4.29 -1.88 0.10
CA GLN A 61 4.74 -3.01 0.93
C GLN A 61 3.57 -3.91 1.34
N LEU A 62 2.45 -3.31 1.75
CA LEU A 62 1.24 -4.05 2.11
C LEU A 62 0.74 -4.90 0.93
N PHE A 63 0.62 -4.34 -0.27
CA PHE A 63 0.19 -5.10 -1.44
C PHE A 63 1.17 -6.19 -1.85
N ASN A 64 2.48 -5.99 -1.70
CA ASN A 64 3.45 -7.08 -1.91
C ASN A 64 3.21 -8.26 -0.95
N THR A 65 2.81 -8.00 0.30
CA THR A 65 2.58 -9.06 1.30
C THR A 65 1.21 -9.74 1.16
N ILE A 66 0.14 -8.98 0.94
CA ILE A 66 -1.24 -9.50 1.03
C ILE A 66 -2.10 -9.27 -0.22
N GLY A 67 -1.55 -8.66 -1.27
CA GLY A 67 -2.32 -8.27 -2.46
C GLY A 67 -3.02 -9.43 -3.14
N LYS A 68 -2.37 -10.60 -3.23
CA LYS A 68 -2.98 -11.83 -3.76
C LYS A 68 -4.23 -12.25 -2.98
N GLN A 69 -4.13 -12.27 -1.65
CA GLN A 69 -5.25 -12.64 -0.77
C GLN A 69 -6.41 -11.65 -0.88
N LEU A 70 -6.11 -10.37 -1.07
CA LEU A 70 -7.12 -9.33 -1.26
C LEU A 70 -7.84 -9.46 -2.61
N ASP A 71 -7.13 -9.80 -3.68
CA ASP A 71 -7.71 -9.96 -5.03
C ASP A 71 -8.54 -11.24 -5.19
N GLU A 72 -8.19 -12.31 -4.47
CA GLU A 72 -8.97 -13.55 -4.43
C GLU A 72 -10.33 -13.35 -3.73
N SER A 73 -10.47 -12.34 -2.87
CA SER A 73 -11.72 -12.03 -2.18
C SER A 73 -12.74 -11.34 -3.09
N SER A 74 -13.74 -12.10 -3.55
CA SER A 74 -14.80 -11.60 -4.44
C SER A 74 -15.62 -10.45 -3.84
N ARG A 75 -15.72 -10.36 -2.51
CA ARG A 75 -16.45 -9.29 -1.80
C ARG A 75 -15.83 -7.91 -1.97
N PHE A 76 -14.56 -7.83 -2.38
CA PHE A 76 -13.78 -6.59 -2.32
C PHE A 76 -13.16 -6.16 -3.63
N ARG A 77 -13.36 -6.92 -4.70
CA ARG A 77 -12.85 -6.65 -6.04
C ARG A 77 -13.09 -5.20 -6.49
N VAL A 78 -14.33 -4.70 -6.44
CA VAL A 78 -14.65 -3.33 -6.89
C VAL A 78 -13.87 -2.25 -6.14
N ILE A 79 -13.67 -2.42 -4.84
CA ILE A 79 -12.94 -1.42 -4.03
C ILE A 79 -11.45 -1.58 -4.25
N HIS A 80 -10.98 -2.80 -4.44
CA HIS A 80 -9.60 -3.07 -4.79
C HIS A 80 -9.24 -2.49 -6.17
N ASP A 81 -10.12 -2.62 -7.16
CA ASP A 81 -9.96 -2.01 -8.48
C ASP A 81 -9.82 -0.49 -8.38
N LYS A 82 -10.70 0.17 -7.62
CA LYS A 82 -10.59 1.62 -7.35
C LYS A 82 -9.26 2.02 -6.70
N ASN A 83 -8.76 1.23 -5.74
CA ASN A 83 -7.47 1.50 -5.11
C ASN A 83 -6.33 1.40 -6.13
N PHE A 84 -6.41 0.45 -7.07
CA PHE A 84 -5.42 0.27 -8.12
C PHE A 84 -5.51 1.33 -9.23
N ASP A 85 -6.71 1.81 -9.55
CA ASP A 85 -6.88 2.97 -10.41
C ASP A 85 -6.20 4.19 -9.77
N ARG A 86 -6.39 4.39 -8.47
CA ARG A 86 -5.71 5.45 -7.71
C ARG A 86 -4.19 5.30 -7.72
N LEU A 87 -3.67 4.09 -7.53
CA LEU A 87 -2.24 3.82 -7.65
C LEU A 87 -1.71 4.14 -9.05
N LYS A 88 -2.48 3.83 -10.10
CA LYS A 88 -2.13 4.16 -11.49
C LYS A 88 -2.03 5.66 -11.72
N GLU A 89 -2.87 6.48 -11.10
CA GLU A 89 -2.73 7.93 -11.16
C GLU A 89 -1.42 8.41 -10.51
N LEU A 90 -1.01 7.77 -9.40
CA LEU A 90 0.21 8.13 -8.68
C LEU A 90 1.49 7.89 -9.50
N THR A 91 1.51 6.95 -10.45
CA THR A 91 2.70 6.69 -11.29
C THR A 91 3.06 7.86 -12.21
N SER A 92 2.11 8.77 -12.47
CA SER A 92 2.29 9.95 -13.31
C SER A 92 2.22 11.27 -12.53
N ASN A 93 2.03 11.21 -11.19
CA ASN A 93 1.93 12.40 -10.36
C ASN A 93 3.31 13.07 -10.15
N PRO A 94 3.50 14.34 -10.56
CA PRO A 94 4.79 15.03 -10.44
C PRO A 94 5.20 15.35 -9.00
N GLN A 95 4.27 15.32 -8.03
CA GLN A 95 4.57 15.52 -6.61
C GLN A 95 5.25 14.31 -5.95
N LEU A 96 5.19 13.14 -6.59
CA LEU A 96 5.77 11.92 -6.08
C LEU A 96 7.17 11.69 -6.67
N PRO A 97 8.21 11.45 -5.84
CA PRO A 97 9.56 11.24 -6.33
C PRO A 97 9.62 10.00 -7.25
N PRO A 98 10.50 10.00 -8.28
CA PRO A 98 10.58 8.91 -9.26
C PRO A 98 10.68 7.52 -8.63
N ARG A 99 11.47 7.36 -7.55
CA ARG A 99 11.61 6.09 -6.82
C ARG A 99 10.27 5.51 -6.38
N LEU A 100 9.38 6.33 -5.81
CA LEU A 100 8.07 5.87 -5.35
C LEU A 100 7.12 5.62 -6.52
N ARG A 101 7.22 6.38 -7.61
CA ARG A 101 6.49 6.08 -8.85
C ARG A 101 6.86 4.73 -9.44
N PHE A 102 8.16 4.38 -9.44
CA PHE A 102 8.62 3.03 -9.82
C PHE A 102 8.12 1.96 -8.87
N MET A 103 8.17 2.19 -7.56
CA MET A 103 7.66 1.25 -6.56
C MET A 103 6.15 0.98 -6.73
N VAL A 104 5.36 2.01 -7.03
CA VAL A 104 3.94 1.85 -7.36
C VAL A 104 3.77 1.06 -8.67
N GLN A 105 4.56 1.38 -9.70
CA GLN A 105 4.53 0.64 -10.96
C GLN A 105 4.86 -0.84 -10.78
N ASP A 106 5.82 -1.19 -9.91
CA ASP A 106 6.16 -2.58 -9.60
C ASP A 106 4.97 -3.34 -9.00
N VAL A 107 4.17 -2.70 -8.16
CA VAL A 107 2.96 -3.29 -7.57
C VAL A 107 1.86 -3.46 -8.63
N LEU A 108 1.68 -2.49 -9.53
CA LEU A 108 0.73 -2.61 -10.65
C LEU A 108 1.12 -3.76 -11.58
N ASP A 109 2.41 -3.87 -11.91
CA ASP A 109 2.96 -4.95 -12.71
C ASP A 109 2.76 -6.30 -12.01
N LEU A 110 3.05 -6.38 -10.71
CA LEU A 110 2.85 -7.60 -9.91
C LEU A 110 1.40 -8.07 -9.95
N ARG A 111 0.43 -7.15 -9.76
CA ARG A 111 -1.00 -7.48 -9.88
C ARG A 111 -1.37 -7.93 -11.29
N SER A 112 -0.86 -7.25 -12.32
CA SER A 112 -1.12 -7.60 -13.73
C SER A 112 -0.57 -8.99 -14.09
N ASN A 113 0.50 -9.40 -13.42
CA ASN A 113 1.10 -10.73 -13.53
C ASN A 113 0.52 -11.73 -12.51
N HIS A 114 -0.74 -11.54 -12.09
CA HIS A 114 -1.44 -12.43 -11.17
C HIS A 114 -0.69 -12.71 -9.85
N TRP A 115 0.01 -11.70 -9.32
CA TRP A 115 0.80 -11.79 -8.08
C TRP A 115 1.94 -12.81 -8.12
N VAL A 116 2.46 -13.10 -9.32
CA VAL A 116 3.66 -13.91 -9.50
C VAL A 116 4.89 -13.00 -9.52
N PRO A 117 5.78 -13.07 -8.52
CA PRO A 117 6.99 -12.25 -8.48
C PRO A 117 7.91 -12.52 -9.68
N ARG A 118 8.51 -11.48 -10.25
CA ARG A 118 9.48 -11.61 -11.36
C ARG A 118 10.85 -12.15 -10.92
N ARG A 119 11.17 -12.07 -9.63
CA ARG A 119 12.39 -12.59 -8.98
C ARG A 119 12.00 -13.15 -7.62
N GLU A 120 12.56 -14.28 -7.21
CA GLU A 120 12.40 -14.77 -5.83
C GLU A 120 13.01 -13.75 -4.86
N GLU A 121 12.24 -13.33 -3.85
CA GLU A 121 12.83 -12.61 -2.71
C GLU A 121 13.75 -13.59 -1.99
N VAL A 122 15.06 -13.39 -2.14
CA VAL A 122 16.04 -14.01 -1.23
C VAL A 122 15.82 -13.34 0.12
N GLY A 123 15.39 -14.16 1.10
CA GLY A 123 14.80 -13.72 2.37
C GLY A 123 15.64 -12.83 3.27
#